data_AF-A0A8X6SBV5-F1
#
_entry.id   AF-A0A8X6SBV5-F1
#
_cell.length_a   1.000
_cell.length_b   1.000
_cell.length_c   1.000
_cell.angle_alpha   90.00
_cell.angle_beta   90.00
_cell.angle_gamma   90.00
#
_symmetry.space_group_name_H-M   'P 1'
#
loop_
_entity.id
_entity.type
_entity.pdbx_description
1 polymer ?
#
loop_
_entity_poly.entity_id
_entity_poly.type
_entity_poly.pdbx_seq_one_letter_code
_entity_poly.pdbx_strand_id
1 'polypeptide(L)' 'MHQDLAAFYENPEVPNSFGGAEALHRRSVKGKYSKKDLKHWLSQKDAYTLQKHVRHKFQWNRVFVSDIDRQRERENFKRI' A
#
# COMPACT_ATOMS: atom_id res chain seq x y z
N MET A 1 1.35 26.91 -11.16
CA MET A 1 0.71 25.80 -10.39
C MET A 1 0.90 24.51 -11.17
N HIS A 2 1.13 23.37 -10.49
CA HIS A 2 1.40 22.07 -11.13
C HIS A 2 0.15 21.49 -11.84
N GLN A 3 -0.19 22.02 -13.02
CA GLN A 3 -1.35 21.59 -13.81
C GLN A 3 -1.28 20.11 -14.21
N ASP A 4 -0.07 19.61 -14.49
CA ASP A 4 0.19 18.21 -14.80
C ASP A 4 -0.35 17.27 -13.69
N LEU A 5 -0.19 17.63 -12.41
CA LEU A 5 -0.62 16.78 -11.28
C LEU A 5 -2.15 16.75 -11.13
N ALA A 6 -2.83 17.86 -11.44
CA ALA A 6 -4.28 17.96 -11.34
C ALA A 6 -4.97 17.00 -12.34
N ALA A 7 -4.47 16.93 -13.57
CA ALA A 7 -5.00 16.05 -14.61
C ALA A 7 -4.98 14.56 -14.21
N PHE A 8 -3.98 14.13 -13.42
CA PHE A 8 -3.88 12.75 -12.94
C PHE A 8 -4.64 12.50 -11.64
N TYR A 9 -4.80 13.50 -10.79
CA TYR A 9 -5.44 13.35 -9.48
C TYR A 9 -6.97 13.44 -9.54
N GLU A 10 -7.50 14.34 -10.38
CA GLU A 10 -8.92 14.69 -10.42
C GLU A 10 -9.71 13.89 -11.48
N ASN A 11 -9.03 13.15 -12.37
CA ASN A 11 -9.69 12.41 -13.45
C ASN A 11 -10.23 11.03 -12.97
N PRO A 12 -11.54 10.81 -12.84
CA PRO A 12 -12.10 9.55 -12.33
C PRO A 12 -11.85 8.33 -13.23
N GLU A 13 -11.53 8.53 -14.52
CA GLU A 13 -11.22 7.43 -15.45
C GLU A 13 -9.84 6.81 -15.20
N VAL A 14 -8.96 7.53 -14.49
CA VAL A 14 -7.61 7.04 -14.19
C VAL A 14 -7.66 6.17 -12.92
N PRO A 15 -7.14 4.93 -12.96
CA PRO A 15 -7.08 4.12 -11.74
C PRO A 15 -6.18 4.76 -10.66
N ASN A 16 -6.65 4.80 -9.41
CA ASN A 16 -6.03 5.51 -8.28
C ASN A 16 -6.16 7.04 -8.28
N SER A 17 -7.16 7.59 -8.97
CA SER A 17 -7.59 8.98 -8.75
C SER A 17 -8.01 9.20 -7.30
N PHE A 18 -7.80 10.43 -6.81
CA PHE A 18 -7.82 10.76 -5.38
C PHE A 18 -6.85 9.89 -4.54
N GLY A 19 -5.81 9.35 -5.17
CA GLY A 19 -4.78 8.51 -4.56
C GLY A 19 -3.82 9.27 -3.65
N GLY A 20 -2.95 8.54 -2.96
CA GLY A 20 -1.91 9.14 -2.11
C GLY A 20 -0.66 9.60 -2.87
N ALA A 21 0.24 10.28 -2.18
CA ALA A 21 1.53 10.73 -2.74
C ALA A 21 2.32 9.61 -3.43
N GLU A 22 2.26 8.38 -2.90
CA GLU A 22 2.91 7.21 -3.50
C GLU A 22 2.26 6.76 -4.83
N ALA A 23 0.95 6.92 -4.97
CA ALA A 23 0.25 6.59 -6.22
C ALA A 23 0.60 7.62 -7.32
N LEU A 24 0.61 8.91 -6.96
CA LEU A 24 1.05 9.99 -7.84
C LEU A 24 2.53 9.87 -8.23
N HIS A 25 3.41 9.56 -7.28
CA HIS A 25 4.84 9.39 -7.55
C HIS A 25 5.10 8.22 -8.52
N ARG A 26 4.33 7.12 -8.43
CA ARG A 26 4.50 5.97 -9.33
C ARG A 26 4.01 6.22 -10.76
N ARG A 27 2.94 6.99 -10.94
CA ARG A 27 2.26 7.14 -12.26
C ARG A 27 2.65 8.39 -13.01
N SER A 28 2.45 9.53 -12.37
CA SER A 28 2.50 10.84 -13.03
C SER A 28 3.92 11.40 -13.14
N VAL A 29 4.87 10.82 -12.40
CA VAL A 29 6.13 11.49 -12.14
C VAL A 29 7.28 10.51 -11.86
N LYS A 30 7.79 9.82 -12.88
CA LYS A 30 9.14 9.21 -12.77
C LYS A 30 10.18 10.34 -12.66
N GLY A 31 10.43 10.83 -11.44
CA GLY A 31 11.57 11.69 -11.10
C GLY A 31 11.40 13.22 -11.20
N LYS A 32 10.30 13.78 -11.75
CA LYS A 32 10.14 15.25 -11.80
C LYS A 32 9.85 15.93 -10.45
N TYR A 33 9.26 15.24 -9.48
CA TYR A 33 8.86 15.85 -8.19
C TYR A 33 9.26 14.96 -7.02
N SER A 34 9.81 15.57 -5.97
CA SER A 34 10.10 14.87 -4.73
C SER A 34 8.80 14.44 -4.04
N LYS A 35 8.87 13.34 -3.28
CA LYS A 35 7.75 12.92 -2.41
C LYS A 35 7.32 14.03 -1.44
N LYS A 36 8.24 14.90 -1.03
CA LYS A 36 7.95 16.03 -0.14
C LYS A 36 7.07 17.06 -0.83
N ASP A 37 7.40 17.41 -2.07
CA ASP A 37 6.66 18.39 -2.86
C ASP A 37 5.26 17.87 -3.21
N LEU A 38 5.15 16.59 -3.56
CA LEU A 38 3.88 15.91 -3.79
C LEU A 38 2.99 15.90 -2.54
N LYS A 39 3.55 15.67 -1.35
CA LYS A 39 2.80 15.76 -0.08
C LYS A 39 2.33 17.17 0.20
N HIS A 40 3.17 18.17 -0.05
CA HIS A 40 2.80 19.58 0.14
C HIS A 40 1.68 19.99 -0.81
N TRP A 41 1.79 19.65 -2.09
CA TRP A 41 0.74 19.89 -3.08
C TRP A 41 -0.58 19.19 -2.73
N LEU A 42 -0.52 17.92 -2.31
CA LEU A 42 -1.69 17.19 -1.85
C LEU A 42 -2.33 17.82 -0.60
N SER A 43 -1.54 18.36 0.32
CA SER A 43 -2.07 19.02 1.53
C SER A 43 -2.90 20.29 1.25
N GLN A 44 -2.77 20.86 0.06
CA GLN A 44 -3.54 22.03 -0.38
C GLN A 44 -4.88 21.66 -1.04
N LYS A 45 -5.18 20.36 -1.19
CA LYS A 45 -6.40 19.89 -1.84
C LYS A 45 -7.45 19.49 -0.80
N ASP A 46 -8.65 20.03 -0.91
CA ASP A 46 -9.76 19.76 0.03
C ASP A 46 -10.13 18.27 0.11
N ALA A 47 -9.99 17.54 -1.00
CA ALA A 47 -10.30 16.11 -1.07
C ALA A 47 -9.22 15.20 -0.45
N TYR A 48 -8.02 15.73 -0.18
CA TYR A 48 -6.91 14.92 0.34
C TYR A 48 -6.91 14.91 1.86
N THR A 49 -7.48 13.87 2.44
CA THR A 49 -7.34 13.62 3.88
C THR A 49 -5.97 13.03 4.18
N LEU A 50 -5.22 13.68 5.08
CA LEU A 50 -3.91 13.23 5.55
C LEU A 50 -3.95 11.83 6.21
N GLN A 51 -5.14 11.34 6.55
CA GLN A 51 -5.45 10.06 7.21
C GLN A 51 -5.34 8.83 6.30
N LYS A 52 -4.40 8.78 5.34
CA LYS A 52 -3.98 7.46 4.82
C LYS A 52 -3.18 6.79 5.92
N HIS A 53 -3.80 5.85 6.63
CA HIS A 53 -3.19 5.10 7.72
C HIS A 53 -1.81 4.61 7.27
N VAL A 54 -0.78 4.95 8.05
CA VAL A 54 0.51 4.28 7.96
C VAL A 54 0.22 2.81 8.17
N ARG A 55 0.39 2.00 7.12
CA ARG A 55 0.22 0.55 7.20
C ARG A 55 1.40 0.01 8.00
N HIS A 56 1.32 0.10 9.32
CA HIS A 56 2.21 -0.64 10.20
C HIS A 56 1.98 -2.11 9.87
N LYS A 57 3.03 -2.78 9.37
CA LYS A 57 3.01 -4.23 9.31
C LYS A 57 3.01 -4.69 10.76
N PHE A 58 1.84 -5.02 11.31
CA PHE A 58 1.77 -5.69 12.60
C PHE A 58 2.56 -6.99 12.43
N GLN A 59 3.68 -7.11 13.14
CA GLN A 59 4.48 -8.32 13.10
C GLN A 59 3.67 -9.39 13.82
N TRP A 60 3.03 -10.27 13.06
CA TRP A 60 2.40 -11.45 13.65
C TRP A 60 3.55 -12.41 13.95
N ASN A 61 3.65 -12.90 15.19
CA ASN A 61 4.56 -13.99 15.53
C ASN A 61 4.10 -15.25 14.77
N ARG A 62 4.53 -15.40 13.51
CA ARG A 62 4.21 -16.57 12.70
C ARG A 62 5.14 -17.70 13.14
N VAL A 63 4.58 -18.69 13.84
CA VAL A 63 5.27 -19.95 14.10
C VAL A 63 5.10 -20.82 12.86
N PHE A 64 6.18 -21.00 12.10
CA PHE A 64 6.21 -21.94 10.99
C PHE A 64 6.48 -23.33 11.55
N VAL A 65 5.45 -24.19 11.61
CA VAL A 65 5.61 -25.60 11.99
C VAL A 65 5.93 -26.40 10.73
N SER A 66 7.17 -26.89 10.62
CA SER A 66 7.65 -27.65 9.46
C SER A 66 7.15 -29.10 9.40
N ASP A 67 6.67 -29.65 10.52
CA ASP A 67 6.52 -31.10 10.71
C ASP A 67 5.06 -31.56 10.85
N ILE A 68 4.12 -30.85 10.22
CA ILE A 68 2.68 -31.20 10.27
C ILE A 68 2.44 -32.61 9.72
N ASP A 69 3.09 -32.96 8.61
CA ASP A 69 2.91 -34.26 7.96
C ASP A 69 3.45 -35.40 8.84
N ARG A 70 4.61 -35.19 9.48
CA ARG A 70 5.22 -36.17 10.39
C ARG A 70 4.38 -36.42 11.65
N GLN A 71 3.71 -35.39 12.18
CA GLN A 71 2.78 -35.56 13.31
C GLN A 71 1.54 -36.37 12.91
N ARG A 72 1.01 -36.10 11.71
CA ARG A 72 -0.21 -36.75 11.20
C ARG A 72 -0.01 -38.25 10.96
N GLU A 73 1.13 -38.65 10.42
CA GLU A 73 1.47 -40.07 10.23
C GLU A 73 1.62 -40.79 11.58
N ARG A 74 2.33 -40.17 12.53
CA ARG A 74 2.55 -40.77 13.86
C ARG A 74 1.26 -40.99 14.65
N GLU A 75 0.29 -40.08 14.53
CA GLU A 75 -1.04 -40.22 15.14
C GLU A 75 -1.84 -41.38 14.52
N ASN A 76 -1.78 -41.54 13.19
CA ASN A 76 -2.46 -42.64 12.50
C ASN A 76 -1.87 -44.01 12.86
N PHE A 77 -0.55 -44.10 13.02
CA PHE A 77 0.12 -45.34 13.46
C PHE A 77 -0.18 -45.74 14.91
N LYS A 78 -0.61 -44.82 15.77
CA LYS A 78 -1.01 -45.12 17.16
C LYS A 78 -2.47 -45.57 17.30
N ARG A 79 -3.26 -45.51 16.22
CA ARG A 79 -4.67 -45.93 16.18
C ARG A 79 -4.89 -47.33 15.58
N ILE A 80 -3.81 -48.03 15.22
CA ILE A 80 -3.78 -49.42 14.77
C ILE A 80 -3.21 -50.26 15.91
#